data_AF-A0A4Y1X2T8-F1
#
_entry.id   AF-A0A4Y1X2T8-F1
#
_cell.length_a   1.000
_cell.length_b   1.000
_cell.length_c   1.000
_cell.angle_alpha   90.00
_cell.angle_beta   90.00
_cell.angle_gamma   90.00
#
_symmetry.space_group_name_H-M   'P 1'
#
loop_
_entity.id
_entity.type
_entity.pdbx_description
1 polymer ?
#
loop_
_entity_poly.entity_id
_entity_poly.type
_entity_poly.pdbx_seq_one_letter_code
_entity_poly.pdbx_strand_id
1 'polypeptide(L)'
;MKRILLFLLSAAAYACTQAPAASDYAIVAGPGIADDPQWSAVVEALRESHPGARVIRYRDSVREALPALRCAAPRYVAFVDRPERIGRDYIIELNRMSREADRDIYADYLWGVITGYDAEAALRMVRNAREPLVIRSAVSTLREVGSGKWFDAFAYVDDRDAGRCGVKRPGEDSVAHYRTRRLLPDGRPDLLREFCDFYARLDPDLVTTASHATERNLEMPFSVGNLRCADGALYADFPEERTPLAGSDKRRVFLPIGNCLIGNVDNTRGSMAVAWMNSANAAAMAGYVVPTWYGRNGWGGLKYWLTTPGRYTLAEAFYLNQQDMLHQLEEWCPGLGERAFPFGEEGFAEEDFVRADSVAGRKLSADETGFFFDRDVLAFYGDPAWDVRLRELPAERDFTVNERHEKGQCILTVTTSAAFDAERMAGGRFKEEHVGRLPFSYFFPERLPNPRLAAGQAWNAAVDENFLLIYDPGFEPGKTYTIRLDTGE
;
A
#
# COMPACT_ATOMS: atom_id res chain seq x y z
N MET A 1 -74.58 -10.06 8.25
CA MET A 1 -74.00 -8.99 7.40
C MET A 1 -73.74 -7.75 8.26
N LYS A 2 -72.53 -7.18 8.14
CA LYS A 2 -72.02 -5.87 8.64
C LYS A 2 -71.69 -5.81 10.15
N ARG A 3 -70.40 -6.00 10.53
CA ARG A 3 -69.22 -5.09 10.53
C ARG A 3 -69.05 -4.47 11.94
N ILE A 4 -68.32 -5.13 12.84
CA ILE A 4 -66.88 -4.98 13.15
C ILE A 4 -66.53 -3.55 13.59
N LEU A 5 -66.40 -3.40 14.91
CA LEU A 5 -65.88 -2.26 15.63
C LEU A 5 -64.34 -2.29 15.59
N LEU A 6 -63.72 -1.25 15.03
CA LEU A 6 -62.27 -1.06 15.02
C LEU A 6 -61.77 -0.79 16.45
N PHE A 7 -60.90 -1.66 16.96
CA PHE A 7 -59.92 -1.30 17.99
C PHE A 7 -58.64 -0.83 17.28
N LEU A 8 -58.38 0.48 17.33
CA LEU A 8 -57.07 1.06 17.02
C LEU A 8 -56.18 0.90 18.26
N LEU A 9 -55.38 -0.16 18.27
CA LEU A 9 -54.25 -0.32 19.19
C LEU A 9 -53.07 0.46 18.62
N SER A 10 -52.75 1.57 19.28
CA SER A 10 -51.53 2.36 19.11
C SER A 10 -50.31 1.54 19.53
N ALA A 11 -49.69 0.85 18.58
CA ALA A 11 -48.33 0.33 18.74
C ALA A 11 -47.34 1.48 18.56
N ALA A 12 -47.06 2.20 19.64
CA ALA A 12 -45.87 3.05 19.74
C ALA A 12 -44.64 2.12 19.78
N ALA A 13 -44.07 1.84 18.61
CA ALA A 13 -42.78 1.21 18.51
C ALA A 13 -41.73 2.20 19.06
N TYR A 14 -41.24 1.90 20.26
CA TYR A 14 -39.97 2.41 20.73
C TYR A 14 -38.90 1.95 19.74
N ALA A 15 -38.57 2.79 18.77
CA ALA A 15 -37.30 2.70 18.08
C ALA A 15 -36.24 3.03 19.13
N CYS A 16 -35.72 2.00 19.79
CA CYS A 16 -34.39 2.07 20.38
C CYS A 16 -33.46 2.48 19.24
N THR A 17 -33.09 3.75 19.18
CA THR A 17 -31.92 4.19 18.42
C THR A 17 -30.73 3.53 19.08
N GLN A 18 -30.41 2.30 18.66
CA GLN A 18 -29.08 1.76 18.88
C GLN A 18 -28.13 2.78 18.26
N ALA A 19 -27.22 3.32 19.07
CA ALA A 19 -26.09 4.05 18.53
C ALA A 19 -25.47 3.15 17.45
N PRO A 20 -25.19 3.67 16.25
CA PRO A 20 -24.51 2.88 15.24
C PRO A 20 -23.25 2.29 15.88
N ALA A 21 -22.98 1.01 15.61
CA ALA A 21 -21.74 0.38 16.05
C ALA A 21 -20.57 1.29 15.69
N ALA A 22 -19.58 1.39 16.59
CA ALA A 22 -18.38 2.16 16.31
C ALA A 22 -17.81 1.67 14.98
N SER A 23 -17.65 2.58 14.02
CA SER A 23 -17.09 2.24 12.72
C SER A 23 -15.58 2.11 12.85
N ASP A 24 -15.05 1.05 12.26
CA ASP A 24 -13.61 0.83 12.05
C ASP A 24 -12.97 1.86 11.11
N TYR A 25 -13.71 2.87 10.66
CA TYR A 25 -13.26 3.83 9.65
C TYR A 25 -13.34 5.28 10.15
N ALA A 26 -12.28 6.05 9.92
CA ALA A 26 -12.25 7.48 10.12
C ALA A 26 -11.94 8.23 8.82
N ILE A 27 -12.55 9.40 8.66
CA ILE A 27 -12.27 10.32 7.56
C ILE A 27 -11.71 11.59 8.16
N VAL A 28 -10.45 11.89 7.89
CA VAL A 28 -9.80 13.14 8.31
C VAL A 28 -9.87 14.12 7.14
N ALA A 29 -10.70 15.15 7.26
CA ALA A 29 -10.89 16.17 6.25
C ALA A 29 -10.02 17.41 6.54
N GLY A 30 -9.22 17.79 5.55
CA GLY A 30 -8.36 18.97 5.62
C GLY A 30 -9.11 20.31 5.61
N PRO A 31 -8.38 21.42 5.76
CA PRO A 31 -8.96 22.75 5.86
C PRO A 31 -9.74 23.13 4.59
N GLY A 32 -10.97 23.61 4.77
CA GLY A 32 -11.85 24.01 3.66
C GLY A 32 -12.45 22.87 2.82
N ILE A 33 -12.16 21.60 3.14
CA ILE A 33 -12.77 20.45 2.45
C ILE A 33 -14.28 20.38 2.70
N ALA A 34 -14.71 20.66 3.93
CA ALA A 34 -16.14 20.62 4.30
C ALA A 34 -16.93 21.85 3.82
N ASP A 35 -16.25 22.97 3.56
CA ASP A 35 -16.88 24.23 3.15
C ASP A 35 -17.02 24.35 1.62
N ASP A 36 -16.27 23.53 0.88
CA ASP A 36 -16.32 23.43 -0.57
C ASP A 36 -17.29 22.32 -1.01
N PRO A 37 -18.39 22.62 -1.72
CA PRO A 37 -19.38 21.62 -2.09
C PRO A 37 -18.83 20.46 -2.94
N GLN A 38 -17.81 20.70 -3.76
CA GLN A 38 -17.22 19.64 -4.60
C GLN A 38 -16.36 18.70 -3.76
N TRP A 39 -15.54 19.24 -2.85
CA TRP A 39 -14.70 18.43 -1.96
C TRP A 39 -15.49 17.75 -0.85
N SER A 40 -16.55 18.39 -0.33
CA SER A 40 -17.45 17.77 0.63
C SER A 40 -18.14 16.53 0.03
N ALA A 41 -18.39 16.49 -1.27
CA ALA A 41 -18.93 15.29 -1.93
C ALA A 41 -17.98 14.09 -1.88
N VAL A 42 -16.66 14.31 -1.81
CA VAL A 42 -15.67 13.24 -1.61
C VAL A 42 -15.83 12.61 -0.22
N VAL A 43 -15.97 13.45 0.81
CA VAL A 43 -16.21 13.00 2.19
C VAL A 43 -17.52 12.24 2.31
N GLU A 44 -18.60 12.75 1.70
CA GLU A 44 -19.89 12.06 1.71
C GLU A 44 -19.83 10.73 0.95
N ALA A 45 -19.13 10.65 -0.19
CA ALA A 45 -18.94 9.40 -0.91
C ALA A 45 -18.20 8.34 -0.08
N LEU A 46 -17.23 8.74 0.75
CA LEU A 46 -16.57 7.84 1.70
C LEU A 46 -17.52 7.39 2.82
N ARG A 47 -18.36 8.29 3.35
CA ARG A 47 -19.38 7.91 4.36
C ARG A 47 -20.45 6.97 3.81
N GLU A 48 -20.77 7.11 2.53
CA GLU A 48 -21.66 6.17 1.82
C GLU A 48 -21.01 4.78 1.69
N SER A 49 -19.72 4.73 1.32
CA SER A 49 -18.97 3.48 1.23
C SER A 49 -18.73 2.84 2.60
N HIS A 50 -18.56 3.66 3.64
CA HIS A 50 -18.22 3.25 5.01
C HIS A 50 -19.23 3.83 6.02
N PRO A 51 -20.45 3.26 6.11
CA PRO A 51 -21.46 3.74 7.04
C PRO A 51 -20.97 3.75 8.50
N GLY A 52 -21.23 4.86 9.19
CA GLY A 52 -20.77 5.06 10.56
C GLY A 52 -19.38 5.68 10.70
N ALA A 53 -18.65 5.88 9.59
CA ALA A 53 -17.31 6.46 9.62
C ALA A 53 -17.27 7.81 10.37
N ARG A 54 -16.27 7.97 11.24
CA ARG A 54 -16.10 9.19 12.03
C ARG A 54 -15.40 10.26 11.20
N VAL A 55 -16.07 11.39 10.98
CA VAL A 55 -15.45 12.55 10.32
C VAL A 55 -14.72 13.41 11.34
N ILE A 56 -13.41 13.57 11.15
CA ILE A 56 -12.50 14.40 11.94
C ILE A 56 -12.04 15.54 11.05
N ARG A 57 -11.92 16.75 11.61
CA ARG A 57 -11.46 17.93 10.89
C ARG A 57 -10.28 18.55 11.61
N TYR A 58 -9.36 19.12 10.86
CA TYR A 58 -8.25 19.90 11.39
C TYR A 58 -8.16 21.26 10.67
N ARG A 59 -7.44 22.23 11.25
CA ARG A 59 -7.39 23.60 10.72
C ARG A 59 -6.03 23.97 10.13
N ASP A 60 -4.95 23.70 10.84
CA ASP A 60 -3.62 24.15 10.43
C ASP A 60 -2.72 22.96 10.13
N SER A 61 -2.64 22.01 11.05
CA SER A 61 -1.80 20.80 10.94
C SER A 61 -2.62 19.52 11.10
N VAL A 62 -2.31 18.50 10.28
CA VAL A 62 -2.97 17.19 10.34
C VAL A 62 -2.79 16.52 11.71
N ARG A 63 -1.73 16.85 12.45
CA ARG A 63 -1.49 16.37 13.82
C ARG A 63 -2.60 16.76 14.80
N GLU A 64 -3.36 17.82 14.55
CA GLU A 64 -4.54 18.15 15.36
C GLU A 64 -5.61 17.04 15.35
N ALA A 65 -5.61 16.17 14.33
CA ALA A 65 -6.50 15.02 14.27
C ALA A 65 -6.09 13.89 15.24
N LEU A 66 -4.83 13.85 15.68
CA LEU A 66 -4.29 12.73 16.49
C LEU A 66 -5.13 12.45 17.75
N PRO A 67 -5.48 13.43 18.61
CA PRO A 67 -6.30 13.15 19.80
C PRO A 67 -7.67 12.53 19.47
N ALA A 68 -8.28 12.95 18.36
CA ALA A 68 -9.57 12.40 17.92
C ALA A 68 -9.42 10.98 17.35
N LEU A 69 -8.31 10.70 16.64
CA LEU A 69 -7.95 9.36 16.18
C LEU A 69 -7.69 8.42 17.36
N ARG A 70 -6.91 8.83 18.36
CA ARG A 70 -6.70 8.05 19.61
C ARG A 70 -8.02 7.70 20.29
N CYS A 71 -8.93 8.66 20.37
CA CYS A 71 -10.25 8.45 20.97
C CYS A 71 -11.15 7.52 20.14
N ALA A 72 -10.99 7.54 18.81
CA ALA A 72 -11.81 6.75 17.90
C ALA A 72 -11.29 5.32 17.70
N ALA A 73 -9.97 5.12 17.86
CA ALA A 73 -9.25 3.88 17.56
C ALA A 73 -9.70 3.23 16.23
N PRO A 74 -9.72 4.00 15.10
CA PRO A 74 -10.18 3.46 13.84
C PRO A 74 -9.19 2.43 13.31
N ARG A 75 -9.68 1.48 12.52
CA ARG A 75 -8.84 0.54 11.81
C ARG A 75 -8.31 1.06 10.49
N TYR A 76 -9.11 1.90 9.83
CA TYR A 76 -8.84 2.51 8.54
C TYR A 76 -9.01 4.02 8.65
N VAL A 77 -8.09 4.78 8.04
CA VAL A 77 -8.15 6.24 8.02
C VAL A 77 -7.94 6.77 6.60
N ALA A 78 -8.97 7.40 6.04
CA ALA A 78 -8.83 8.20 4.83
C ALA A 78 -8.52 9.66 5.17
N PHE A 79 -7.39 10.17 4.67
CA PHE A 79 -7.04 11.57 4.75
C PHE A 79 -7.46 12.27 3.45
N VAL A 80 -8.46 13.14 3.51
CA VAL A 80 -8.99 13.88 2.36
C VAL A 80 -8.39 15.27 2.35
N ASP A 81 -7.58 15.58 1.34
CA ASP A 81 -6.97 16.90 1.20
C ASP A 81 -6.70 17.29 -0.26
N ARG A 82 -6.48 18.60 -0.47
CA ARG A 82 -6.12 19.17 -1.76
C ARG A 82 -4.65 18.90 -2.05
N PRO A 83 -4.27 18.69 -3.33
CA PRO A 83 -2.88 18.39 -3.68
C PRO A 83 -1.93 19.53 -3.25
N GLU A 84 -2.40 20.77 -3.18
CA GLU A 84 -1.60 21.91 -2.72
C GLU A 84 -1.18 21.86 -1.24
N ARG A 85 -1.72 20.92 -0.44
CA ARG A 85 -1.35 20.73 0.97
C ARG A 85 -0.59 19.43 1.23
N ILE A 86 -0.46 18.58 0.21
CA ILE A 86 0.13 17.26 0.33
C ILE A 86 1.56 17.35 -0.20
N GLY A 87 2.53 17.26 0.70
CA GLY A 87 3.96 17.19 0.38
C GLY A 87 4.68 16.19 1.27
N ARG A 88 6.01 16.15 1.14
CA ARG A 88 6.88 15.25 1.92
C ARG A 88 6.58 15.25 3.41
N ASP A 89 6.57 16.43 4.03
CA ASP A 89 6.45 16.54 5.49
C ASP A 89 5.05 16.13 5.97
N TYR A 90 4.01 16.36 5.16
CA TYR A 90 2.66 15.87 5.44
C TYR A 90 2.63 14.33 5.50
N ILE A 91 3.26 13.65 4.54
CA ILE A 91 3.30 12.18 4.50
C ILE A 91 4.16 11.59 5.64
N ILE A 92 5.27 12.24 5.98
CA ILE A 92 6.07 11.87 7.17
C ILE A 92 5.22 11.98 8.43
N GLU A 93 4.43 13.04 8.53
CA GLU A 93 3.53 13.27 9.67
C GLU A 93 2.45 12.17 9.78
N LEU A 94 1.87 11.74 8.66
CA LEU A 94 0.90 10.63 8.65
C LEU A 94 1.50 9.31 9.13
N ASN A 95 2.70 8.95 8.65
CA ASN A 95 3.40 7.74 9.07
C ASN A 95 3.74 7.76 10.57
N ARG A 96 4.10 8.92 11.11
CA ARG A 96 4.37 9.09 12.55
C ARG A 96 3.10 8.98 13.37
N MET A 97 2.07 9.73 12.98
CA MET A 97 0.76 9.69 13.66
C MET A 97 0.18 8.28 13.73
N SER A 98 0.39 7.45 12.70
CA SER A 98 -0.12 6.08 12.71
C SER A 98 0.54 5.18 13.74
N ARG A 99 1.72 5.53 14.27
CA ARG A 99 2.40 4.78 15.35
C ARG A 99 2.31 5.46 16.71
N GLU A 100 1.68 6.63 16.74
CA GLU A 100 1.50 7.41 17.96
C GLU A 100 0.03 7.34 18.41
N ALA A 101 -0.85 6.56 17.77
CA ALA A 101 -2.24 6.52 18.19
C ALA A 101 -2.39 5.79 19.54
N ASP A 102 -1.53 4.82 19.82
CA ASP A 102 -1.35 4.24 21.15
C ASP A 102 0.09 4.34 21.70
N ARG A 103 0.53 3.37 22.51
CA ARG A 103 1.84 3.36 23.19
C ARG A 103 2.80 2.30 22.68
N ASP A 104 2.36 1.38 21.83
CA ASP A 104 3.27 0.37 21.31
C ASP A 104 4.07 0.89 20.10
N ILE A 105 4.85 0.02 19.48
CA ILE A 105 5.76 0.39 18.39
C ILE A 105 5.11 0.31 17.01
N TYR A 106 3.93 -0.30 16.91
CA TYR A 106 3.28 -0.68 15.67
C TYR A 106 2.44 0.46 15.12
N ALA A 107 2.04 0.33 13.86
CA ALA A 107 1.05 1.24 13.32
C ALA A 107 -0.36 0.79 13.76
N ASP A 108 -1.09 1.69 14.40
CA ASP A 108 -2.41 1.47 14.95
C ASP A 108 -3.49 1.32 13.88
N TYR A 109 -3.29 1.88 12.68
CA TYR A 109 -4.30 1.90 11.62
C TYR A 109 -3.69 1.88 10.21
N LEU A 110 -4.46 1.34 9.26
CA LEU A 110 -4.17 1.45 7.84
C LEU A 110 -4.65 2.81 7.35
N TRP A 111 -3.86 3.49 6.52
CA TRP A 111 -4.24 4.80 6.03
C TRP A 111 -3.96 4.99 4.55
N GLY A 112 -4.70 5.93 3.96
CA GLY A 112 -4.51 6.36 2.59
C GLY A 112 -4.96 7.80 2.37
N VAL A 113 -4.32 8.48 1.43
CA VAL A 113 -4.65 9.85 1.05
C VAL A 113 -5.61 9.84 -0.13
N ILE A 114 -6.74 10.52 0.03
CA ILE A 114 -7.73 10.75 -1.02
C ILE A 114 -7.53 12.16 -1.56
N THR A 115 -7.02 12.24 -2.78
CA THR A 115 -6.75 13.50 -3.48
C THR A 115 -6.84 13.31 -5.00
N GLY A 116 -6.66 14.38 -5.75
CA GLY A 116 -6.72 14.38 -7.19
C GLY A 116 -6.33 15.74 -7.76
N TYR A 117 -6.30 15.85 -9.09
CA TYR A 117 -6.06 17.15 -9.76
C TYR A 117 -7.11 18.19 -9.34
N ASP A 118 -8.34 17.71 -9.12
CA ASP A 118 -9.48 18.43 -8.59
C ASP A 118 -10.34 17.47 -7.74
N ALA A 119 -11.46 17.99 -7.23
CA ALA A 119 -12.41 17.22 -6.43
C ALA A 119 -13.09 16.09 -7.23
N GLU A 120 -13.27 16.24 -8.55
CA GLU A 120 -13.88 15.19 -9.38
C GLU A 120 -12.95 13.99 -9.51
N ALA A 121 -11.66 14.22 -9.70
CA ALA A 121 -10.64 13.19 -9.69
C ALA A 121 -10.56 12.45 -8.34
N ALA A 122 -10.59 13.19 -7.23
CA ALA A 122 -10.64 12.60 -5.89
C ALA A 122 -11.92 11.79 -5.65
N LEU A 123 -13.08 12.29 -6.11
CA LEU A 123 -14.35 11.59 -6.03
C LEU A 123 -14.35 10.30 -6.87
N ARG A 124 -13.73 10.33 -8.06
CA ARG A 124 -13.56 9.15 -8.91
C ARG A 124 -12.72 8.08 -8.21
N MET A 125 -11.63 8.46 -7.53
CA MET A 125 -10.82 7.54 -6.73
C MET A 125 -11.68 6.79 -5.68
N VAL A 126 -12.50 7.51 -4.92
CA VAL A 126 -13.40 6.91 -3.91
C VAL A 126 -14.43 5.98 -4.56
N ARG A 127 -15.01 6.38 -5.70
CA ARG A 127 -15.99 5.56 -6.41
C ARG A 127 -15.38 4.29 -7.00
N ASN A 128 -14.13 4.37 -7.49
CA ASN A 128 -13.40 3.21 -8.00
C ASN A 128 -13.20 2.14 -6.93
N ALA A 129 -13.08 2.56 -5.66
CA ALA A 129 -12.85 1.68 -4.51
C ALA A 129 -14.10 0.91 -4.03
N ARG A 130 -15.30 1.19 -4.57
CA ARG A 130 -16.56 0.55 -4.14
C ARG A 130 -16.66 -0.93 -4.50
N GLU A 131 -15.94 -1.35 -5.53
CA GLU A 131 -15.94 -2.73 -6.00
C GLU A 131 -14.53 -3.30 -5.91
N PRO A 132 -14.37 -4.56 -5.48
CA PRO A 132 -13.05 -5.19 -5.39
C PRO A 132 -12.35 -5.23 -6.75
N LEU A 133 -11.01 -5.31 -6.71
CA LEU A 133 -10.18 -5.47 -7.90
C LEU A 133 -9.22 -6.64 -7.72
N VAL A 134 -9.35 -7.64 -8.57
CA VAL A 134 -8.33 -8.70 -8.71
C VAL A 134 -7.45 -8.34 -9.89
N ILE A 135 -6.15 -8.15 -9.65
CA ILE A 135 -5.19 -7.83 -10.69
C ILE A 135 -5.00 -9.03 -11.62
N ARG A 136 -5.24 -8.82 -12.92
CA ARG A 136 -5.08 -9.82 -13.98
C ARG A 136 -4.10 -9.40 -15.06
N SER A 137 -3.89 -8.12 -15.29
CA SER A 137 -2.89 -7.64 -16.24
C SER A 137 -1.92 -6.63 -15.65
N ALA A 138 -0.68 -6.66 -16.12
CA ALA A 138 0.33 -5.69 -15.66
C ALA A 138 1.29 -5.24 -16.76
N VAL A 139 1.75 -3.99 -16.63
CA VAL A 139 2.91 -3.44 -17.34
C VAL A 139 3.98 -3.09 -16.32
N SER A 140 5.24 -3.44 -16.59
CA SER A 140 6.32 -3.28 -15.63
C SER A 140 7.61 -2.74 -16.23
N THR A 141 8.44 -2.10 -15.40
CA THR A 141 9.88 -1.94 -15.66
C THR A 141 10.74 -2.83 -14.76
N LEU A 142 10.15 -3.65 -13.89
CA LEU A 142 10.86 -4.44 -12.88
C LEU A 142 11.18 -5.83 -13.43
N ARG A 143 12.46 -6.20 -13.42
CA ARG A 143 12.87 -7.57 -13.71
C ARG A 143 12.34 -8.59 -12.69
N GLU A 144 12.13 -8.19 -11.44
CA GLU A 144 11.74 -9.08 -10.35
C GLU A 144 10.35 -9.70 -10.55
N VAL A 145 9.47 -9.04 -11.30
CA VAL A 145 8.16 -9.57 -11.69
C VAL A 145 8.17 -10.21 -13.09
N GLY A 146 9.35 -10.35 -13.71
CA GLY A 146 9.54 -10.79 -15.08
C GLY A 146 9.05 -12.21 -15.40
N SER A 147 8.74 -13.03 -14.39
CA SER A 147 8.07 -14.33 -14.59
C SER A 147 6.63 -14.18 -15.08
N GLY A 148 5.98 -13.04 -14.80
CA GLY A 148 4.60 -12.75 -15.18
C GLY A 148 3.55 -13.75 -14.66
N LYS A 149 3.91 -14.62 -13.68
CA LYS A 149 3.07 -15.74 -13.25
C LYS A 149 1.74 -15.32 -12.63
N TRP A 150 1.70 -14.15 -12.00
CA TRP A 150 0.52 -13.60 -11.35
C TRP A 150 -0.53 -13.05 -12.32
N PHE A 151 -0.17 -12.86 -13.59
CA PHE A 151 -0.99 -12.15 -14.57
C PHE A 151 -1.46 -13.08 -15.70
N ASP A 152 -2.67 -12.83 -16.21
CA ASP A 152 -3.18 -13.37 -17.47
C ASP A 152 -2.47 -12.73 -18.67
N ALA A 153 -2.22 -11.42 -18.59
CA ALA A 153 -1.51 -10.67 -19.61
C ALA A 153 -0.44 -9.78 -18.97
N PHE A 154 0.76 -9.80 -19.51
CA PHE A 154 1.89 -9.09 -18.92
C PHE A 154 2.80 -8.53 -20.01
N ALA A 155 3.38 -7.37 -19.78
CA ALA A 155 4.51 -6.92 -20.56
C ALA A 155 5.48 -6.13 -19.70
N TYR A 156 6.76 -6.18 -20.03
CA TYR A 156 7.76 -5.41 -19.33
C TYR A 156 8.93 -5.01 -20.22
N VAL A 157 9.55 -3.89 -19.86
CA VAL A 157 10.89 -3.51 -20.30
C VAL A 157 11.86 -3.81 -19.16
N ASP A 158 12.99 -4.46 -19.45
CA ASP A 158 13.93 -4.93 -18.43
C ASP A 158 14.80 -3.76 -17.92
N ASP A 159 14.96 -3.64 -16.60
CA ASP A 159 15.79 -2.61 -15.96
C ASP A 159 17.24 -3.02 -15.74
N ARG A 160 17.63 -4.26 -16.08
CA ARG A 160 19.00 -4.80 -15.91
C ARG A 160 19.68 -5.21 -17.20
N ASP A 161 18.94 -5.46 -18.28
CA ASP A 161 19.46 -5.80 -19.62
C ASP A 161 18.88 -4.87 -20.70
N ALA A 162 19.69 -3.90 -21.14
CA ALA A 162 19.26 -2.83 -22.04
C ALA A 162 18.63 -3.34 -23.34
N GLY A 163 17.36 -2.97 -23.58
CA GLY A 163 16.63 -3.36 -24.77
C GLY A 163 15.92 -4.72 -24.67
N ARG A 164 16.10 -5.47 -23.58
CA ARG A 164 15.32 -6.68 -23.33
C ARG A 164 13.89 -6.31 -22.93
N CYS A 165 12.94 -6.99 -23.53
CA CYS A 165 11.52 -6.87 -23.25
C CYS A 165 10.92 -8.27 -23.03
N GLY A 166 9.74 -8.33 -22.42
CA GLY A 166 8.96 -9.55 -22.38
C GLY A 166 7.47 -9.28 -22.49
N VAL A 167 6.76 -10.22 -23.11
CA VAL A 167 5.31 -10.17 -23.30
C VAL A 167 4.72 -11.54 -23.02
N LYS A 168 3.60 -11.56 -22.30
CA LYS A 168 2.70 -12.68 -22.11
C LYS A 168 1.31 -12.24 -22.53
N ARG A 169 0.72 -12.95 -23.48
CA ARG A 169 -0.66 -12.74 -23.93
C ARG A 169 -1.62 -13.60 -23.11
N PRO A 170 -2.91 -13.23 -23.05
CA PRO A 170 -3.94 -14.09 -22.46
C PRO A 170 -3.87 -15.51 -23.01
N GLY A 171 -3.83 -16.50 -22.11
CA GLY A 171 -3.76 -17.92 -22.44
C GLY A 171 -2.36 -18.49 -22.68
N GLU A 172 -1.31 -17.66 -22.68
CA GLU A 172 0.07 -18.14 -22.69
C GLU A 172 0.52 -18.51 -21.26
N ASP A 173 1.28 -19.60 -21.11
CA ASP A 173 1.74 -20.07 -19.79
C ASP A 173 2.99 -19.34 -19.28
N SER A 174 3.78 -18.73 -20.16
CA SER A 174 5.06 -18.10 -19.83
C SER A 174 5.29 -16.80 -20.61
N VAL A 175 6.23 -16.00 -20.13
CA VAL A 175 6.62 -14.72 -20.78
C VAL A 175 7.58 -15.01 -21.92
N ALA A 176 7.23 -14.58 -23.13
CA ALA A 176 8.14 -14.59 -24.27
C ALA A 176 9.07 -13.37 -24.20
N HIS A 177 10.39 -13.60 -24.23
CA HIS A 177 11.39 -12.53 -24.19
C HIS A 177 11.94 -12.22 -25.57
N TYR A 178 12.19 -10.94 -25.83
CA TYR A 178 12.87 -10.48 -27.04
C TYR A 178 13.75 -9.27 -26.76
N ARG A 179 14.61 -8.92 -27.70
CA ARG A 179 15.34 -7.65 -27.70
C ARG A 179 14.67 -6.71 -28.69
N THR A 180 14.30 -5.52 -28.26
CA THR A 180 13.68 -4.55 -29.17
C THR A 180 14.63 -4.20 -30.31
N ARG A 181 14.06 -4.07 -31.51
CA ARG A 181 14.76 -3.57 -32.70
C ARG A 181 14.51 -2.08 -32.92
N ARG A 182 13.66 -1.46 -32.08
CA ARG A 182 13.42 -0.02 -32.12
C ARG A 182 14.57 0.68 -31.44
N LEU A 183 15.18 1.62 -32.16
CA LEU A 183 16.32 2.38 -31.69
C LEU A 183 16.00 3.87 -31.70
N LEU A 184 16.52 4.58 -30.71
CA LEU A 184 16.63 6.02 -30.71
C LEU A 184 17.62 6.47 -31.81
N PRO A 185 17.64 7.77 -32.18
CA PRO A 185 18.59 8.30 -33.16
C PRO A 185 20.08 8.06 -32.82
N ASP A 186 20.39 7.91 -31.53
CA ASP A 186 21.74 7.62 -31.03
C ASP A 186 22.09 6.12 -31.02
N GLY A 187 21.19 5.26 -31.51
CA GLY A 187 21.38 3.81 -31.60
C GLY A 187 21.06 3.03 -30.33
N ARG A 188 20.65 3.68 -29.23
CA ARG A 188 20.19 2.98 -28.01
C ARG A 188 18.76 2.43 -28.18
N PRO A 189 18.35 1.40 -27.41
CA PRO A 189 17.00 0.87 -27.46
C PRO A 189 15.92 1.90 -27.10
N ASP A 190 14.86 2.00 -27.90
CA ASP A 190 13.70 2.89 -27.63
C ASP A 190 12.69 2.19 -26.69
N LEU A 191 13.01 2.18 -25.39
CA LEU A 191 12.16 1.53 -24.38
C LEU A 191 10.91 2.34 -24.04
N LEU A 192 10.93 3.67 -24.21
CA LEU A 192 9.74 4.50 -23.97
C LEU A 192 8.61 4.10 -24.92
N ARG A 193 8.92 3.86 -26.19
CA ARG A 193 7.91 3.45 -27.17
C ARG A 193 7.40 2.04 -26.91
N GLU A 194 8.27 1.10 -26.53
CA GLU A 194 7.84 -0.24 -26.11
C GLU A 194 6.90 -0.16 -24.89
N PHE A 195 7.25 0.64 -23.87
CA PHE A 195 6.42 0.83 -22.69
C PHE A 195 5.05 1.43 -23.05
N CYS A 196 5.01 2.47 -23.89
CA CYS A 196 3.76 3.08 -24.34
C CYS A 196 2.90 2.11 -25.16
N ASP A 197 3.51 1.35 -26.08
CA ASP A 197 2.84 0.30 -26.86
C ASP A 197 2.26 -0.79 -25.95
N PHE A 198 2.96 -1.17 -24.88
CA PHE A 198 2.49 -2.14 -23.90
C PHE A 198 1.32 -1.60 -23.09
N TYR A 199 1.44 -0.38 -22.59
CA TYR A 199 0.41 0.29 -21.82
C TYR A 199 -0.88 0.43 -22.63
N ALA A 200 -0.78 0.96 -23.85
CA ALA A 200 -1.92 1.16 -24.75
C ALA A 200 -2.59 -0.16 -25.14
N ARG A 201 -1.80 -1.19 -25.43
CA ARG A 201 -2.32 -2.49 -25.88
C ARG A 201 -2.97 -3.28 -24.76
N LEU A 202 -2.40 -3.26 -23.56
CA LEU A 202 -2.87 -4.10 -22.45
C LEU A 202 -3.92 -3.43 -21.59
N ASP A 203 -3.95 -2.09 -21.55
CA ASP A 203 -4.75 -1.30 -20.62
C ASP A 203 -4.70 -1.91 -19.19
N PRO A 204 -3.51 -1.91 -18.56
CA PRO A 204 -3.20 -2.83 -17.47
C PRO A 204 -3.98 -2.52 -16.18
N ASP A 205 -4.28 -3.56 -15.40
CA ASP A 205 -4.80 -3.39 -14.03
C ASP A 205 -3.72 -2.85 -13.07
N LEU A 206 -2.46 -3.21 -13.32
CA LEU A 206 -1.31 -2.83 -12.50
C LEU A 206 -0.17 -2.26 -13.35
N VAL A 207 0.39 -1.14 -12.92
CA VAL A 207 1.67 -0.64 -13.42
C VAL A 207 2.68 -0.68 -12.28
N THR A 208 3.86 -1.25 -12.54
CA THR A 208 4.97 -1.29 -11.57
C THR A 208 6.20 -0.67 -12.19
N THR A 209 6.85 0.26 -11.49
CA THR A 209 8.02 0.96 -12.04
C THR A 209 9.14 1.10 -11.01
N ALA A 210 10.37 1.05 -11.53
CA ALA A 210 11.62 1.19 -10.82
C ALA A 210 12.66 1.76 -11.78
N SER A 211 13.16 2.95 -11.48
CA SER A 211 14.09 3.74 -12.28
C SER A 211 14.26 5.13 -11.64
N HIS A 212 15.13 5.96 -12.22
CA HIS A 212 15.20 7.37 -11.83
C HIS A 212 13.90 8.11 -12.14
N ALA A 213 13.54 9.01 -11.24
CA ALA A 213 12.36 9.82 -11.36
C ALA A 213 12.45 11.08 -10.49
N THR A 214 11.61 12.05 -10.80
CA THR A 214 11.33 13.23 -10.00
C THR A 214 9.80 13.36 -9.87
N GLU A 215 9.34 14.40 -9.20
CA GLU A 215 7.94 14.79 -9.18
C GLU A 215 7.39 15.16 -10.56
N ARG A 216 8.24 15.32 -11.58
CA ARG A 216 7.86 15.77 -12.93
C ARG A 216 8.16 14.78 -14.05
N ASN A 217 8.91 13.72 -13.77
CA ASN A 217 9.22 12.70 -14.79
C ASN A 217 9.47 11.31 -14.19
N LEU A 218 9.12 10.30 -14.97
CA LEU A 218 9.57 8.93 -14.82
C LEU A 218 10.50 8.60 -15.98
N GLU A 219 11.77 8.33 -15.68
CA GLU A 219 12.75 7.96 -16.68
C GLU A 219 12.63 6.46 -17.00
N MET A 220 12.66 6.10 -18.29
CA MET A 220 12.76 4.70 -18.69
C MET A 220 14.15 4.14 -18.36
N PRO A 221 14.28 2.82 -18.05
CA PRO A 221 15.56 2.24 -17.71
C PRO A 221 16.68 2.60 -18.71
N PHE A 222 17.90 2.80 -18.23
CA PHE A 222 19.06 3.22 -19.04
C PHE A 222 18.98 4.64 -19.64
N SER A 223 18.10 5.49 -19.10
CA SER A 223 17.99 6.89 -19.52
C SER A 223 17.65 7.06 -21.01
N VAL A 224 16.70 6.26 -21.50
CA VAL A 224 16.29 6.21 -22.92
C VAL A 224 14.87 6.75 -23.17
N GLY A 225 14.46 7.74 -22.38
CA GLY A 225 13.19 8.47 -22.58
C GLY A 225 12.46 8.72 -21.27
N ASN A 226 11.45 9.60 -21.32
CA ASN A 226 10.69 10.00 -20.14
C ASN A 226 9.19 9.96 -20.39
N LEU A 227 8.45 9.44 -19.41
CA LEU A 227 7.07 9.87 -19.16
C LEU A 227 7.12 11.13 -18.30
N ARG A 228 6.26 12.09 -18.60
CA ARG A 228 6.17 13.39 -17.92
C ARG A 228 4.72 13.74 -17.63
N CYS A 229 4.51 14.77 -16.82
CA CYS A 229 3.19 15.30 -16.50
C CYS A 229 3.04 16.77 -16.91
N ALA A 230 1.82 17.14 -17.31
CA ALA A 230 1.37 18.51 -17.50
C ALA A 230 -0.15 18.56 -17.29
N ASP A 231 -0.65 19.60 -16.60
CA ASP A 231 -2.09 19.84 -16.39
C ASP A 231 -2.88 18.62 -15.88
N GLY A 232 -2.26 17.87 -14.96
CA GLY A 232 -2.86 16.66 -14.39
C GLY A 232 -2.92 15.47 -15.33
N ALA A 233 -2.18 15.49 -16.44
CA ALA A 233 -2.13 14.41 -17.42
C ALA A 233 -0.72 13.93 -17.73
N LEU A 234 -0.58 12.64 -18.05
CA LEU A 234 0.67 12.00 -18.45
C LEU A 234 0.89 12.10 -19.96
N TYR A 235 2.14 12.32 -20.36
CA TYR A 235 2.57 12.25 -21.76
C TYR A 235 3.95 11.60 -21.89
N ALA A 236 4.18 10.94 -23.03
CA ALA A 236 5.48 10.48 -23.46
C ALA A 236 6.22 11.62 -24.16
N ASP A 237 7.44 11.89 -23.71
CA ASP A 237 8.32 12.92 -24.26
C ASP A 237 9.25 12.30 -25.30
N PHE A 238 8.69 11.96 -26.46
CA PHE A 238 9.47 11.41 -27.57
C PHE A 238 10.36 12.51 -28.19
N PRO A 239 11.51 12.16 -28.80
CA PRO A 239 12.36 13.14 -29.46
C PRO A 239 11.64 13.98 -30.52
N GLU A 240 10.70 13.38 -31.24
CA GLU A 240 9.95 14.01 -32.33
C GLU A 240 8.74 14.83 -31.87
N GLU A 241 8.07 14.42 -30.78
CA GLU A 241 6.86 15.06 -30.30
C GLU A 241 6.50 14.67 -28.86
N ARG A 242 5.59 15.44 -28.26
CA ARG A 242 4.93 15.07 -27.02
C ARG A 242 3.62 14.35 -27.34
N THR A 243 3.48 13.11 -26.90
CA THR A 243 2.28 12.31 -27.15
C THR A 243 1.58 12.00 -25.83
N PRO A 244 0.28 12.32 -25.65
CA PRO A 244 -0.47 11.88 -24.48
C PRO A 244 -0.33 10.38 -24.24
N LEU A 245 -0.15 9.96 -23.00
CA LEU A 245 -0.11 8.52 -22.69
C LEU A 245 -1.51 7.95 -22.97
N ALA A 246 -1.58 7.01 -23.92
CA ALA A 246 -2.84 6.42 -24.34
C ALA A 246 -3.51 5.68 -23.16
N GLY A 247 -4.59 6.23 -22.63
CA GLY A 247 -5.32 5.69 -21.48
C GLY A 247 -6.77 5.35 -21.80
N SER A 248 -7.40 4.68 -20.84
CA SER A 248 -8.84 4.46 -20.79
C SER A 248 -9.36 4.90 -19.42
N ASP A 249 -10.68 4.97 -19.27
CA ASP A 249 -11.32 5.23 -17.96
C ASP A 249 -11.21 4.03 -16.99
N LYS A 250 -10.48 2.96 -17.35
CA LYS A 250 -10.28 1.80 -16.51
C LYS A 250 -9.48 2.16 -15.26
N ARG A 251 -10.06 1.85 -14.09
CA ARG A 251 -9.37 1.95 -12.79
C ARG A 251 -8.19 0.99 -12.75
N ARG A 252 -7.07 1.45 -12.18
CA ARG A 252 -5.85 0.64 -12.04
C ARG A 252 -5.10 0.93 -10.75
N VAL A 253 -4.06 0.15 -10.51
CA VAL A 253 -3.10 0.33 -9.42
C VAL A 253 -1.77 0.77 -10.01
N PHE A 254 -1.10 1.70 -9.36
CA PHE A 254 0.25 2.13 -9.74
C PHE A 254 1.24 1.98 -8.57
N LEU A 255 2.28 1.17 -8.76
CA LEU A 255 3.30 0.87 -7.76
C LEU A 255 4.69 1.31 -8.24
N PRO A 256 5.04 2.61 -8.14
CA PRO A 256 6.37 3.15 -8.39
C PRO A 256 7.36 2.87 -7.24
N ILE A 257 7.41 1.63 -6.78
CA ILE A 257 8.10 1.21 -5.55
C ILE A 257 9.62 1.31 -5.62
N GLY A 258 10.19 1.41 -6.83
CA GLY A 258 11.62 1.61 -7.02
C GLY A 258 11.96 3.00 -7.56
N ASN A 259 11.01 3.93 -7.58
CA ASN A 259 11.22 5.28 -8.09
C ASN A 259 11.39 6.30 -6.96
N CYS A 260 12.31 7.24 -7.19
CA CYS A 260 12.45 8.44 -6.38
C CYS A 260 11.25 9.37 -6.60
N LEU A 261 10.75 10.01 -5.54
CA LEU A 261 9.87 11.19 -5.59
C LEU A 261 8.52 11.07 -6.34
N ILE A 262 8.23 9.98 -7.06
CA ILE A 262 6.98 9.83 -7.81
C ILE A 262 5.76 9.89 -6.88
N GLY A 263 5.91 9.43 -5.63
CA GLY A 263 4.87 9.52 -4.62
C GLY A 263 4.75 10.90 -3.98
N ASN A 264 5.69 11.83 -4.20
CA ASN A 264 5.62 13.19 -3.67
C ASN A 264 4.65 14.01 -4.52
N VAL A 265 3.52 14.43 -3.92
CA VAL A 265 2.60 15.37 -4.57
C VAL A 265 3.21 16.78 -4.63
N ASP A 266 4.16 17.10 -3.75
CA ASP A 266 4.96 18.34 -3.75
C ASP A 266 4.13 19.61 -3.65
N ASN A 267 3.06 19.57 -2.84
CA ASN A 267 2.18 20.70 -2.59
C ASN A 267 1.64 21.31 -3.90
N THR A 268 1.40 20.49 -4.90
CA THR A 268 1.00 20.94 -6.23
C THR A 268 0.14 19.91 -6.95
N ARG A 269 -0.83 20.41 -7.74
CA ARG A 269 -1.59 19.56 -8.68
C ARG A 269 -0.77 19.12 -9.90
N GLY A 270 0.43 19.67 -10.11
CA GLY A 270 1.23 19.43 -11.32
C GLY A 270 2.21 18.26 -11.23
N SER A 271 2.13 17.40 -10.21
CA SER A 271 3.10 16.31 -9.99
C SER A 271 2.74 15.03 -10.74
N MET A 272 3.71 14.12 -10.89
CA MET A 272 3.53 12.79 -11.45
C MET A 272 2.49 12.00 -10.65
N ALA A 273 2.51 12.07 -9.31
CA ALA A 273 1.49 11.45 -8.46
C ALA A 273 0.07 11.86 -8.89
N VAL A 274 -0.18 13.17 -8.98
CA VAL A 274 -1.50 13.69 -9.39
C VAL A 274 -1.84 13.28 -10.82
N ALA A 275 -0.89 13.32 -11.76
CA ALA A 275 -1.14 12.92 -13.14
C ALA A 275 -1.49 11.42 -13.26
N TRP A 276 -0.83 10.55 -12.49
CA TRP A 276 -1.17 9.12 -12.43
C TRP A 276 -2.56 8.87 -11.86
N MET A 277 -2.91 9.52 -10.75
CA MET A 277 -4.24 9.43 -10.15
C MET A 277 -5.32 10.01 -11.08
N ASN A 278 -4.99 11.07 -11.80
CA ASN A 278 -5.94 11.78 -12.65
C ASN A 278 -6.10 11.14 -14.03
N SER A 279 -5.14 11.29 -14.96
CA SER A 279 -5.32 10.84 -16.34
C SER A 279 -5.18 9.34 -16.53
N ALA A 280 -4.37 8.66 -15.71
CA ALA A 280 -4.22 7.21 -15.77
C ALA A 280 -5.19 6.47 -14.83
N ASN A 281 -6.08 7.19 -14.12
CA ASN A 281 -7.07 6.61 -13.21
C ASN A 281 -6.48 5.59 -12.21
N ALA A 282 -5.28 5.88 -11.67
CA ALA A 282 -4.70 5.11 -10.58
C ALA A 282 -5.51 5.34 -9.29
N ALA A 283 -6.36 4.37 -8.93
CA ALA A 283 -7.25 4.44 -7.78
C ALA A 283 -6.58 3.99 -6.47
N ALA A 284 -5.44 3.30 -6.59
CA ALA A 284 -4.51 3.05 -5.50
C ALA A 284 -3.07 3.23 -6.00
N MET A 285 -2.24 3.85 -5.17
CA MET A 285 -0.83 4.09 -5.50
C MET A 285 0.03 4.09 -4.24
N ALA A 286 1.19 3.45 -4.29
CA ALA A 286 2.18 3.47 -3.21
C ALA A 286 3.56 3.86 -3.73
N GLY A 287 4.15 4.93 -3.20
CA GLY A 287 5.41 5.48 -3.73
C GLY A 287 6.15 6.40 -2.75
N TYR A 288 7.45 6.57 -2.99
CA TYR A 288 8.31 7.38 -2.12
C TYR A 288 8.10 8.87 -2.32
N VAL A 289 8.14 9.62 -1.22
CA VAL A 289 8.10 11.10 -1.22
C VAL A 289 9.47 11.77 -1.13
N VAL A 290 10.54 10.96 -1.22
CA VAL A 290 11.94 11.37 -1.14
C VAL A 290 12.74 10.66 -2.25
N PRO A 291 13.97 11.10 -2.55
CA PRO A 291 14.91 10.27 -3.30
C PRO A 291 15.12 8.95 -2.57
N THR A 292 14.75 7.84 -3.21
CA THR A 292 14.82 6.50 -2.61
C THR A 292 16.27 6.04 -2.54
N TRP A 293 16.72 5.61 -1.36
CA TRP A 293 18.03 5.02 -1.18
C TRP A 293 17.95 3.53 -0.82
N TYR A 294 17.29 3.19 0.30
CA TYR A 294 17.28 1.82 0.81
C TYR A 294 16.12 0.99 0.25
N GLY A 295 14.88 1.49 0.33
CA GLY A 295 13.75 0.90 -0.41
C GLY A 295 12.98 -0.21 0.32
N ARG A 296 13.34 -0.55 1.56
CA ARG A 296 12.69 -1.54 2.45
C ARG A 296 11.16 -1.47 2.44
N ASN A 297 10.57 -0.28 2.52
CA ASN A 297 9.13 -0.15 2.73
C ASN A 297 8.35 -0.51 1.44
N GLY A 298 8.70 0.14 0.34
CA GLY A 298 8.16 -0.13 -0.99
C GLY A 298 8.41 -1.56 -1.49
N TRP A 299 9.65 -2.04 -1.44
CA TRP A 299 9.99 -3.40 -1.90
C TRP A 299 9.39 -4.48 -1.02
N GLY A 300 9.34 -4.25 0.30
CA GLY A 300 8.76 -5.18 1.24
C GLY A 300 7.24 -5.28 1.10
N GLY A 301 6.53 -4.16 0.94
CA GLY A 301 5.09 -4.16 0.65
C GLY A 301 4.76 -4.95 -0.61
N LEU A 302 5.53 -4.78 -1.69
CA LEU A 302 5.38 -5.60 -2.88
C LEU A 302 5.70 -7.09 -2.59
N LYS A 303 6.76 -7.39 -1.84
CA LYS A 303 7.14 -8.77 -1.50
C LYS A 303 6.01 -9.48 -0.75
N TYR A 304 5.42 -8.86 0.27
CA TYR A 304 4.26 -9.39 1.00
C TYR A 304 3.09 -9.70 0.05
N TRP A 305 2.78 -8.78 -0.85
CA TRP A 305 1.65 -8.94 -1.76
C TRP A 305 1.86 -10.02 -2.83
N LEU A 306 3.09 -10.17 -3.35
CA LEU A 306 3.45 -11.18 -4.36
C LEU A 306 3.61 -12.59 -3.79
N THR A 307 4.03 -12.71 -2.52
CA THR A 307 4.42 -13.98 -1.89
C THR A 307 3.23 -14.86 -1.55
N THR A 308 2.15 -14.26 -1.07
CA THR A 308 0.88 -14.96 -0.79
C THR A 308 -0.23 -14.37 -1.64
N PRO A 309 -0.20 -14.61 -2.98
CA PRO A 309 -1.13 -13.96 -3.89
C PRO A 309 -2.58 -14.28 -3.53
N GLY A 310 -3.39 -13.24 -3.41
CA GLY A 310 -4.81 -13.31 -3.02
C GLY A 310 -5.09 -13.33 -1.53
N ARG A 311 -4.08 -13.57 -0.67
CA ARG A 311 -4.26 -13.62 0.80
C ARG A 311 -4.48 -12.24 1.42
N TYR A 312 -3.75 -11.24 0.98
CA TYR A 312 -3.83 -9.87 1.50
C TYR A 312 -4.34 -8.90 0.44
N THR A 313 -5.13 -7.92 0.88
CA THR A 313 -5.32 -6.70 0.09
C THR A 313 -3.97 -5.98 -0.06
N LEU A 314 -3.89 -5.06 -1.02
CA LEU A 314 -2.72 -4.23 -1.23
C LEU A 314 -2.36 -3.44 0.05
N ALA A 315 -3.35 -2.80 0.69
CA ALA A 315 -3.13 -2.04 1.91
C ALA A 315 -2.67 -2.93 3.07
N GLU A 316 -3.27 -4.13 3.23
CA GLU A 316 -2.85 -5.11 4.24
C GLU A 316 -1.40 -5.57 4.05
N ALA A 317 -0.97 -5.80 2.81
CA ALA A 317 0.40 -6.22 2.51
C ALA A 317 1.42 -5.13 2.89
N PHE A 318 1.14 -3.86 2.57
CA PHE A 318 1.99 -2.73 2.97
C PHE A 318 1.95 -2.49 4.48
N TYR A 319 0.80 -2.69 5.13
CA TYR A 319 0.66 -2.61 6.57
C TYR A 319 1.49 -3.67 7.29
N LEU A 320 1.35 -4.96 6.93
CA LEU A 320 2.11 -6.06 7.53
C LEU A 320 3.61 -5.87 7.35
N ASN A 321 4.02 -5.39 6.17
CA ASN A 321 5.39 -5.01 5.90
C ASN A 321 5.91 -3.93 6.85
N GLN A 322 5.10 -2.92 7.13
CA GLN A 322 5.46 -1.87 8.08
C GLN A 322 5.61 -2.43 9.50
N GLN A 323 4.73 -3.33 9.92
CA GLN A 323 4.81 -3.94 11.27
C GLN A 323 6.07 -4.78 11.44
N ASP A 324 6.42 -5.57 10.42
CA ASP A 324 7.65 -6.35 10.40
C ASP A 324 8.90 -5.44 10.45
N MET A 325 8.91 -4.37 9.66
CA MET A 325 10.00 -3.39 9.67
C MET A 325 10.15 -2.69 11.04
N LEU A 326 9.04 -2.33 11.68
CA LEU A 326 9.04 -1.68 13.00
C LEU A 326 9.52 -2.64 14.09
N HIS A 327 9.08 -3.90 14.06
CA HIS A 327 9.55 -4.92 14.99
C HIS A 327 11.06 -5.15 14.88
N GLN A 328 11.57 -5.35 13.67
CA GLN A 328 13.01 -5.56 13.45
C GLN A 328 13.84 -4.34 13.89
N LEU A 329 13.35 -3.12 13.64
CA LEU A 329 14.04 -1.92 14.08
C LEU A 329 14.12 -1.85 15.62
N GLU A 330 13.06 -2.24 16.32
CA GLU A 330 13.03 -2.28 17.78
C GLU A 330 13.97 -3.37 18.33
N GLU A 331 14.06 -4.54 17.69
CA GLU A 331 15.02 -5.58 18.08
C GLU A 331 16.48 -5.13 17.92
N TRP A 332 16.80 -4.41 16.83
CA TRP A 332 18.16 -3.93 16.56
C TRP A 332 18.54 -2.71 17.42
N CYS A 333 17.62 -1.77 17.61
CA CYS A 333 17.87 -0.53 18.34
C CYS A 333 16.63 -0.08 19.13
N PRO A 334 16.40 -0.63 20.34
CA PRO A 334 15.22 -0.33 21.14
C PRO A 334 14.99 1.17 21.35
N GLY A 335 13.75 1.62 21.15
CA GLY A 335 13.33 3.02 21.28
C GLY A 335 13.76 3.94 20.12
N LEU A 336 14.45 3.43 19.09
CA LEU A 336 14.72 4.22 17.87
C LEU A 336 13.42 4.47 17.09
N GLY A 337 12.44 3.57 17.23
CA GLY A 337 11.04 3.69 16.79
C GLY A 337 10.41 5.06 17.06
N GLU A 338 10.66 5.60 18.25
CA GLU A 338 10.02 6.81 18.77
C GLU A 338 10.68 8.11 18.33
N ARG A 339 11.93 8.06 17.83
CA ARG A 339 12.71 9.25 17.46
C ARG A 339 12.40 9.67 16.03
N ALA A 340 12.40 10.96 15.73
CA ALA A 340 12.26 11.42 14.34
C ALA A 340 13.54 11.11 13.53
N PHE A 341 13.39 10.55 12.33
CA PHE A 341 14.51 10.51 11.39
C PHE A 341 14.89 11.96 11.00
N PRO A 342 16.18 12.33 11.04
CA PRO A 342 16.66 13.69 10.81
C PRO A 342 16.82 13.99 9.31
N PHE A 343 15.72 14.00 8.56
CA PHE A 343 15.73 14.23 7.11
C PHE A 343 16.42 15.54 6.72
N GLY A 344 17.30 15.48 5.71
CA GLY A 344 17.85 16.67 5.05
C GLY A 344 16.85 17.42 4.17
N GLU A 345 17.23 18.62 3.72
CA GLU A 345 16.38 19.45 2.85
C GLU A 345 16.21 18.83 1.46
N GLU A 346 17.28 18.32 0.84
CA GLU A 346 17.31 17.86 -0.57
C GLU A 346 17.19 16.34 -0.77
N GLY A 347 16.83 15.59 0.27
CA GLY A 347 16.73 14.12 0.24
C GLY A 347 17.87 13.41 0.96
N PHE A 348 17.98 12.08 0.79
CA PHE A 348 18.97 11.28 1.49
C PHE A 348 20.39 11.54 0.97
N ALA A 349 21.31 11.86 1.88
CA ALA A 349 22.72 12.11 1.58
C ALA A 349 23.65 11.42 2.60
N GLU A 350 24.96 11.42 2.34
CA GLU A 350 25.94 10.76 3.23
C GLU A 350 25.91 11.36 4.65
N GLU A 351 25.60 12.65 4.77
CA GLU A 351 25.43 13.34 6.05
C GLU A 351 24.26 12.78 6.88
N ASP A 352 23.25 12.18 6.24
CA ASP A 352 22.11 11.61 6.95
C ASP A 352 22.48 10.36 7.75
N PHE A 353 23.54 9.62 7.37
CA PHE A 353 24.10 8.58 8.24
C PHE A 353 24.61 9.18 9.55
N VAL A 354 25.37 10.27 9.47
CA VAL A 354 25.93 10.93 10.66
C VAL A 354 24.82 11.49 11.55
N ARG A 355 23.77 12.07 10.95
CA ARG A 355 22.60 12.55 11.68
C ARG A 355 21.85 11.38 12.33
N ALA A 356 21.63 10.28 11.60
CA ALA A 356 20.95 9.09 12.13
C ALA A 356 21.74 8.47 13.30
N ASP A 357 23.06 8.35 13.17
CA ASP A 357 23.96 7.90 14.25
C ASP A 357 23.84 8.78 15.49
N SER A 358 23.81 10.10 15.30
CA SER A 358 23.64 11.07 16.39
C SER A 358 22.28 10.93 17.07
N VAL A 359 21.21 10.67 16.30
CA VAL A 359 19.87 10.43 16.84
C VAL A 359 19.82 9.09 17.58
N ALA A 360 20.49 8.05 17.10
CA ALA A 360 20.55 6.76 17.79
C ALA A 360 21.48 6.78 19.03
N GLY A 361 22.43 7.71 19.09
CA GLY A 361 23.46 7.76 20.12
C GLY A 361 24.55 6.70 19.94
N ARG A 362 24.58 6.03 18.79
CA ARG A 362 25.60 5.05 18.38
C ARG A 362 25.67 5.00 16.86
N LYS A 363 26.75 4.40 16.36
CA LYS A 363 26.85 4.07 14.94
C LYS A 363 25.80 3.01 14.58
N LEU A 364 25.02 3.28 13.55
CA LEU A 364 24.06 2.37 12.94
C LEU A 364 24.70 1.59 11.78
N SER A 365 24.19 0.40 11.51
CA SER A 365 24.44 -0.30 10.25
C SER A 365 23.69 0.37 9.09
N ALA A 366 24.02 -0.01 7.86
CA ALA A 366 23.28 0.45 6.69
C ALA A 366 21.82 0.00 6.74
N ASP A 367 21.55 -1.22 7.21
CA ASP A 367 20.19 -1.77 7.32
C ASP A 367 19.39 -1.05 8.41
N GLU A 368 19.99 -0.81 9.58
CA GLU A 368 19.35 -0.06 10.66
C GLU A 368 18.99 1.37 10.22
N THR A 369 19.91 2.03 9.51
CA THR A 369 19.67 3.38 8.95
C THR A 369 18.57 3.34 7.89
N GLY A 370 18.60 2.33 7.01
CA GLY A 370 17.62 2.13 5.96
C GLY A 370 16.21 1.95 6.49
N PHE A 371 16.03 1.08 7.49
CA PHE A 371 14.73 0.85 8.13
C PHE A 371 14.24 2.09 8.88
N PHE A 372 15.14 2.79 9.58
CA PHE A 372 14.82 4.02 10.29
C PHE A 372 14.35 5.13 9.33
N PHE A 373 14.99 5.24 8.16
CA PHE A 373 14.63 6.19 7.10
C PHE A 373 13.30 5.83 6.42
N ASP A 374 13.16 4.59 5.95
CA ASP A 374 12.07 4.15 5.06
C ASP A 374 10.68 4.12 5.72
N ARG A 375 10.62 4.00 7.04
CA ARG A 375 9.35 3.89 7.78
C ARG A 375 8.45 5.12 7.71
N ASP A 376 9.00 6.28 7.37
CA ASP A 376 8.31 7.57 7.38
C ASP A 376 8.05 8.14 5.98
N VAL A 377 8.59 7.54 4.90
CA VAL A 377 8.71 8.22 3.59
C VAL A 377 7.95 7.56 2.44
N LEU A 378 7.12 6.57 2.72
CA LEU A 378 6.23 5.97 1.73
C LEU A 378 4.83 6.57 1.88
N ALA A 379 4.27 7.06 0.77
CA ALA A 379 2.89 7.49 0.68
C ALA A 379 2.01 6.34 0.16
N PHE A 380 0.80 6.23 0.70
CA PHE A 380 -0.30 5.45 0.12
C PHE A 380 -1.43 6.40 -0.28
N TYR A 381 -1.81 6.38 -1.55
CA TYR A 381 -2.95 7.12 -2.10
C TYR A 381 -4.05 6.13 -2.47
N GLY A 382 -5.30 6.48 -2.16
CA GLY A 382 -6.44 5.58 -2.32
C GLY A 382 -7.13 5.27 -0.98
N ASP A 383 -8.28 4.60 -1.08
CA ASP A 383 -9.03 4.15 0.10
C ASP A 383 -8.31 2.95 0.74
N PRO A 384 -7.85 3.04 2.01
CA PRO A 384 -7.12 1.95 2.67
C PRO A 384 -7.98 0.70 2.92
N ALA A 385 -9.31 0.79 2.83
CA ALA A 385 -10.20 -0.37 2.94
C ALA A 385 -10.55 -0.99 1.57
N TRP A 386 -10.01 -0.48 0.46
CA TRP A 386 -10.30 -1.03 -0.86
C TRP A 386 -9.72 -2.44 -1.03
N ASP A 387 -10.58 -3.40 -1.35
CA ASP A 387 -10.20 -4.80 -1.56
C ASP A 387 -9.52 -5.00 -2.93
N VAL A 388 -8.22 -4.71 -2.97
CA VAL A 388 -7.36 -4.93 -4.13
C VAL A 388 -6.43 -6.10 -3.89
N ARG A 389 -6.60 -7.19 -4.63
CA ARG A 389 -5.84 -8.43 -4.43
C ARG A 389 -5.12 -8.84 -5.71
N LEU A 390 -3.99 -9.49 -5.52
CA LEU A 390 -3.35 -10.24 -6.59
C LEU A 390 -4.15 -11.53 -6.84
N ARG A 391 -4.21 -11.98 -8.10
CA ARG A 391 -4.88 -13.25 -8.42
C ARG A 391 -4.22 -14.42 -7.68
N GLU A 392 -5.03 -15.19 -6.95
CA GLU A 392 -4.58 -16.45 -6.32
C GLU A 392 -3.94 -17.38 -7.34
N LEU A 393 -2.84 -18.02 -6.95
CA LEU A 393 -2.20 -19.09 -7.71
C LEU A 393 -2.48 -20.41 -6.99
N PRO A 394 -3.37 -21.29 -7.49
CA PRO A 394 -3.75 -22.51 -6.79
C PRO A 394 -2.57 -23.41 -6.41
N ALA A 395 -1.52 -23.44 -7.24
CA ALA A 395 -0.30 -24.19 -6.98
C ALA A 395 0.56 -23.61 -5.83
N GLU A 396 0.33 -22.35 -5.44
CA GLU A 396 1.04 -21.65 -4.37
C GLU A 396 0.15 -21.39 -3.14
N ARG A 397 -1.10 -21.90 -3.16
CA ARG A 397 -1.99 -21.93 -1.98
C ARG A 397 -1.72 -23.21 -1.19
N ASP A 398 -0.55 -23.26 -0.59
CA ASP A 398 0.04 -24.45 -0.01
C ASP A 398 -0.09 -24.55 1.52
N PHE A 399 -0.71 -23.55 2.15
CA PHE A 399 -1.16 -23.60 3.54
C PHE A 399 -2.50 -22.86 3.74
N THR A 400 -3.25 -23.28 4.76
CA THR A 400 -4.48 -22.63 5.23
C THR A 400 -4.32 -22.19 6.68
N VAL A 401 -5.07 -21.16 7.07
CA VAL A 401 -5.16 -20.70 8.46
C VAL A 401 -6.64 -20.69 8.81
N ASN A 402 -7.01 -21.38 9.88
CA ASN A 402 -8.35 -21.35 10.45
C ASN A 402 -8.29 -20.65 11.81
N GLU A 403 -9.09 -19.61 11.97
CA GLU A 403 -9.21 -18.85 13.22
C GLU A 403 -10.47 -19.28 13.97
N ARG A 404 -10.34 -19.48 15.27
CA ARG A 404 -11.45 -19.79 16.17
C ARG A 404 -11.31 -19.00 17.46
N HIS A 405 -12.40 -18.36 17.86
CA HIS A 405 -12.48 -17.64 19.13
C HIS A 405 -13.10 -18.54 20.21
N GLU A 406 -12.47 -18.55 21.37
CA GLU A 406 -12.98 -19.09 22.62
C GLU A 406 -12.92 -17.98 23.67
N LYS A 407 -13.59 -18.16 24.82
CA LYS A 407 -13.63 -17.12 25.85
C LYS A 407 -12.21 -16.72 26.28
N GLY A 408 -11.83 -15.47 26.04
CA GLY A 408 -10.50 -14.94 26.34
C GLY A 408 -9.35 -15.52 25.51
N GLN A 409 -9.62 -16.26 24.42
CA GLN A 409 -8.58 -16.82 23.55
C GLN A 409 -8.94 -16.79 22.06
N CYS A 410 -7.95 -16.46 21.24
CA CYS A 410 -7.95 -16.68 19.80
C CYS A 410 -7.01 -17.84 19.44
N ILE A 411 -7.52 -18.84 18.72
CA ILE A 411 -6.77 -20.03 18.32
C ILE A 411 -6.64 -20.05 16.81
N LEU A 412 -5.40 -19.99 16.33
CA LEU A 412 -5.07 -20.16 14.91
C LEU A 412 -4.58 -21.58 14.67
N THR A 413 -5.15 -22.24 13.66
CA THR A 413 -4.71 -23.54 13.17
C THR A 413 -4.14 -23.38 11.77
N VAL A 414 -2.83 -23.58 11.63
CA VAL A 414 -2.13 -23.53 10.35
C VAL A 414 -1.96 -24.95 9.83
N THR A 415 -2.54 -25.25 8.67
CA THR A 415 -2.39 -26.55 8.01
C THR A 415 -1.61 -26.38 6.72
N THR A 416 -0.47 -27.04 6.61
CA THR A 416 0.37 -27.06 5.41
C THR A 416 0.00 -28.26 4.54
N SER A 417 0.02 -28.06 3.23
CA SER A 417 -0.16 -29.13 2.24
C SER A 417 1.15 -29.93 2.07
N ALA A 418 1.07 -31.06 1.37
CA ALA A 418 2.27 -31.81 0.98
C ALA A 418 3.20 -31.05 0.02
N ALA A 419 2.67 -30.02 -0.67
CA ALA A 419 3.41 -29.15 -1.58
C ALA A 419 3.88 -27.84 -0.92
N PHE A 420 3.78 -27.75 0.41
CA PHE A 420 4.22 -26.57 1.17
C PHE A 420 5.70 -26.29 0.96
N ASP A 421 6.01 -25.03 0.72
CA ASP A 421 7.35 -24.53 0.49
C ASP A 421 7.64 -23.36 1.44
N ALA A 422 8.43 -23.65 2.48
CA ALA A 422 8.82 -22.66 3.48
C ALA A 422 9.64 -21.51 2.87
N GLU A 423 10.45 -21.78 1.85
CA GLU A 423 11.23 -20.74 1.16
C GLU A 423 10.31 -19.82 0.36
N ARG A 424 9.29 -20.39 -0.30
CA ARG A 424 8.26 -19.59 -0.97
C ARG A 424 7.49 -18.75 0.04
N MET A 425 7.02 -19.31 1.15
CA MET A 425 6.29 -18.55 2.18
C MET A 425 7.14 -17.40 2.74
N ALA A 426 8.45 -17.58 2.87
CA ALA A 426 9.40 -16.53 3.27
C ALA A 426 9.72 -15.51 2.16
N GLY A 427 9.05 -15.61 1.01
CA GLY A 427 9.19 -14.73 -0.16
C GLY A 427 10.44 -14.98 -1.01
N GLY A 428 11.11 -16.11 -0.79
CA GLY A 428 12.32 -16.53 -1.50
C GLY A 428 13.38 -15.42 -1.58
N ARG A 429 14.11 -15.39 -2.70
CA ARG A 429 15.20 -14.43 -2.97
C ARG A 429 14.73 -13.07 -3.52
N PHE A 430 13.45 -12.75 -3.42
CA PHE A 430 12.93 -11.46 -3.90
C PHE A 430 13.47 -10.32 -3.02
N LYS A 431 14.25 -9.39 -3.60
CA LYS A 431 14.81 -8.20 -2.92
C LYS A 431 15.42 -8.54 -1.55
N GLU A 432 16.13 -9.66 -1.48
CA GLU A 432 16.73 -10.16 -0.23
C GLU A 432 17.72 -9.14 0.35
N GLU A 433 18.38 -8.37 -0.52
CA GLU A 433 19.31 -7.30 -0.17
C GLU A 433 18.67 -6.11 0.58
N HIS A 434 17.34 -5.97 0.54
CA HIS A 434 16.62 -4.86 1.17
C HIS A 434 15.54 -5.31 2.16
N VAL A 435 14.99 -6.51 1.99
CA VAL A 435 13.80 -6.98 2.74
C VAL A 435 14.12 -8.19 3.61
N GLY A 436 15.09 -9.02 3.24
CA GLY A 436 15.34 -10.30 3.92
C GLY A 436 14.19 -11.30 3.74
N ARG A 437 14.07 -12.26 4.66
CA ARG A 437 13.01 -13.29 4.66
C ARG A 437 11.74 -12.76 5.33
N LEU A 438 10.58 -13.08 4.76
CA LEU A 438 9.31 -12.73 5.39
C LEU A 438 8.98 -13.73 6.52
N PRO A 439 8.47 -13.25 7.67
CA PRO A 439 7.86 -14.13 8.67
C PRO A 439 6.55 -14.74 8.13
N PHE A 440 6.08 -15.82 8.76
CA PHE A 440 4.68 -16.19 8.62
C PHE A 440 3.85 -15.02 9.14
N SER A 441 2.89 -14.55 8.35
CA SER A 441 2.04 -13.44 8.70
C SER A 441 0.58 -13.84 8.72
N TYR A 442 -0.19 -13.17 9.57
CA TYR A 442 -1.63 -13.27 9.61
C TYR A 442 -2.20 -11.90 9.97
N PHE A 443 -3.12 -11.41 9.14
CA PHE A 443 -3.89 -10.20 9.42
C PHE A 443 -5.26 -10.67 9.89
N PHE A 444 -5.64 -10.32 11.12
CA PHE A 444 -6.89 -10.80 11.70
C PHE A 444 -8.08 -10.21 10.94
N PRO A 445 -9.16 -10.96 10.68
CA PRO A 445 -10.38 -10.40 10.09
C PRO A 445 -11.02 -9.32 10.97
N GLU A 446 -10.91 -9.44 12.29
CA GLU A 446 -11.40 -8.48 13.30
C GLU A 446 -10.27 -8.15 14.29
N ARG A 447 -10.31 -6.97 14.93
CA ARG A 447 -9.30 -6.63 15.94
C ARG A 447 -9.41 -7.54 17.15
N LEU A 448 -8.28 -8.11 17.57
CA LEU A 448 -8.21 -8.85 18.83
C LEU A 448 -8.01 -7.86 19.99
N PRO A 449 -8.72 -8.01 21.13
CA PRO A 449 -8.52 -7.13 22.27
C PRO A 449 -7.24 -7.52 23.03
N ASN A 450 -6.22 -6.65 23.02
CA ASN A 450 -4.96 -6.83 23.75
C ASN A 450 -4.34 -8.25 23.62
N PRO A 451 -4.10 -8.73 22.38
CA PRO A 451 -3.70 -10.12 22.14
C PRO A 451 -2.26 -10.37 22.56
N ARG A 452 -2.00 -11.48 23.26
CA ARG A 452 -0.64 -11.89 23.65
C ARG A 452 -0.46 -13.38 23.40
N LEU A 453 0.77 -13.80 23.09
CA LEU A 453 1.05 -15.22 22.91
C LEU A 453 0.77 -15.98 24.21
N ALA A 454 -0.09 -17.01 24.15
CA ALA A 454 -0.45 -17.76 25.35
C ALA A 454 0.77 -18.52 25.92
N ALA A 455 0.82 -18.62 27.25
CA ALA A 455 1.94 -19.18 27.98
C ALA A 455 2.29 -20.63 27.55
N GLY A 456 3.58 -20.96 27.55
CA GLY A 456 4.07 -22.31 27.22
C GLY A 456 4.31 -22.55 25.73
N GLN A 457 4.13 -21.54 24.88
CA GLN A 457 4.53 -21.59 23.48
C GLN A 457 5.92 -20.97 23.28
N ALA A 458 6.70 -21.53 22.35
CA ALA A 458 8.06 -21.10 22.05
C ALA A 458 8.17 -20.36 20.71
N TRP A 459 7.07 -19.79 20.22
CA TRP A 459 7.06 -19.01 18.99
C TRP A 459 7.83 -17.71 19.18
N ASN A 460 8.79 -17.42 18.29
CA ASN A 460 9.31 -16.07 18.16
C ASN A 460 8.28 -15.24 17.37
N ALA A 461 7.51 -14.41 18.07
CA ALA A 461 6.33 -13.78 17.49
C ALA A 461 6.20 -12.29 17.86
N ALA A 462 5.81 -11.50 16.86
CA ALA A 462 5.27 -10.16 17.04
C ALA A 462 3.74 -10.23 16.96
N VAL A 463 3.06 -9.65 17.94
CA VAL A 463 1.60 -9.75 18.07
C VAL A 463 1.02 -8.40 18.48
N ASP A 464 0.01 -7.96 17.75
CA ASP A 464 -0.81 -6.81 18.06
C ASP A 464 -2.25 -7.04 17.57
N GLU A 465 -3.19 -6.16 17.87
CA GLU A 465 -4.62 -6.29 17.66
C GLU A 465 -5.03 -6.53 16.20
N ASN A 466 -4.21 -6.13 15.22
CA ASN A 466 -4.49 -6.38 13.80
C ASN A 466 -3.71 -7.56 13.20
N PHE A 467 -2.63 -8.02 13.82
CA PHE A 467 -1.75 -8.98 13.16
C PHE A 467 -0.96 -9.92 14.10
N LEU A 468 -0.49 -11.00 13.50
CA LEU A 468 0.50 -11.92 14.05
C LEU A 468 1.62 -12.11 13.01
N LEU A 469 2.87 -11.96 13.44
CA LEU A 469 4.05 -12.41 12.70
C LEU A 469 4.75 -13.51 13.52
N ILE A 470 5.14 -14.60 12.88
CA ILE A 470 6.00 -15.64 13.47
C ILE A 470 7.27 -15.76 12.65
N TYR A 471 8.39 -15.46 13.28
CA TYR A 471 9.72 -15.56 12.72
C TYR A 471 10.21 -17.01 12.80
N ASP A 472 10.76 -17.50 11.68
CA ASP A 472 11.25 -18.87 11.53
C ASP A 472 10.32 -19.94 12.11
N PRO A 473 9.06 -20.04 11.62
CA PRO A 473 8.02 -20.86 12.24
C PRO A 473 8.28 -22.37 12.17
N GLY A 474 9.34 -22.83 11.49
CA GLY A 474 9.68 -24.25 11.41
C GLY A 474 8.57 -25.12 10.80
N PHE A 475 7.71 -24.54 9.96
CA PHE A 475 6.63 -25.27 9.30
C PHE A 475 7.20 -26.28 8.29
N GLU A 476 6.68 -27.50 8.34
CA GLU A 476 7.05 -28.62 7.49
C GLU A 476 5.84 -29.04 6.64
N PRO A 477 6.05 -29.62 5.45
CA PRO A 477 4.95 -30.08 4.60
C PRO A 477 4.04 -31.13 5.24
N GLY A 478 2.74 -31.00 5.01
CA GLY A 478 1.72 -31.94 5.47
C GLY A 478 1.50 -31.95 6.99
N LYS A 479 1.88 -30.90 7.70
CA LYS A 479 1.72 -30.75 9.15
C LYS A 479 0.63 -29.76 9.52
N THR A 480 0.17 -29.85 10.76
CA THR A 480 -0.75 -28.88 11.36
C THR A 480 -0.11 -28.30 12.63
N TYR A 481 -0.20 -26.99 12.76
CA TYR A 481 0.32 -26.21 13.88
C TYR A 481 -0.81 -25.45 14.54
N THR A 482 -0.72 -25.27 15.85
CA THR A 482 -1.68 -24.46 16.62
C THR A 482 -0.93 -23.33 17.31
N ILE A 483 -1.43 -22.12 17.12
CA ILE A 483 -0.96 -20.91 17.80
C ILE A 483 -2.12 -20.40 18.64
N ARG A 484 -1.88 -20.18 19.93
CA ARG A 484 -2.88 -19.65 20.87
C ARG A 484 -2.51 -18.25 21.31
N LEU A 485 -3.47 -17.34 21.24
CA LEU A 485 -3.35 -15.98 21.71
C LEU A 485 -4.34 -15.80 22.85
N ASP A 486 -3.86 -15.36 24.01
CA ASP A 486 -4.73 -14.87 25.08
C ASP A 486 -5.23 -13.48 24.67
N THR A 487 -6.50 -13.20 24.91
CA THR A 487 -7.17 -11.94 24.57
C THR A 487 -7.83 -11.36 25.81
N GLY A 488 -7.85 -10.03 25.93
CA GLY A 488 -8.28 -9.30 27.11
C GLY A 488 -9.80 -9.14 27.28
N GLU A 489 -10.57 -10.21 27.08
CA GLU A 489 -12.02 -10.22 27.37
C GLU A 489 -12.37 -10.29 28.86
#